data_AF-A0A7J7R1J5-F1
#
_entry.id   AF-A0A7J7R1J5-F1
#
_cell.length_a   1.000
_cell.length_b   1.000
_cell.length_c   1.000
_cell.angle_alpha   90.00
_cell.angle_beta   90.00
_cell.angle_gamma   90.00
#
_symmetry.space_group_name_H-M   'P 1'
#
loop_
_entity.id
_entity.type
_entity.pdbx_description
1 polymer ?
#
loop_
_entity_poly.entity_id
_entity_poly.type
_entity_poly.pdbx_seq_one_letter_code
_entity_poly.pdbx_strand_id
1 'polypeptide(L)'
;MAGTLDLDKGCTVEELLRGCIEAFDDSGKVRDPQLVRMFLMMHPWYIPSSQLAAKLLHIYQQSRKDNSSSLQVKTCHLVRYWISAFPAEFDLNHELAEQIKELKALLDQEGNRRHSSLIDIESVGL
;
A
#
# COMPACT_ATOMS: atom_id res chain seq x y z
N MET A 1 -17.49 9.00 -7.71
CA MET A 1 -17.92 9.38 -6.35
C MET A 1 -17.21 8.44 -5.39
N ALA A 2 -16.24 8.93 -4.62
CA ALA A 2 -15.62 8.11 -3.58
C ALA A 2 -16.63 7.98 -2.45
N GLY A 3 -17.13 6.77 -2.19
CA GLY A 3 -18.00 6.53 -1.04
C GLY A 3 -17.19 6.78 0.22
N THR A 4 -17.65 7.70 1.07
CA THR A 4 -17.10 7.87 2.41
C THR A 4 -17.27 6.55 3.16
N LEU A 5 -16.18 5.99 3.69
CA LEU A 5 -16.25 4.79 4.52
C LEU A 5 -17.13 5.07 5.75
N ASP A 6 -18.16 4.25 5.95
CA ASP A 6 -19.04 4.31 7.12
C ASP A 6 -18.40 3.47 8.24
N LEU A 7 -17.47 4.10 8.96
CA LEU A 7 -16.73 3.45 10.06
C LEU A 7 -17.63 3.06 11.24
N ASP A 8 -18.84 3.61 11.33
CA ASP A 8 -19.80 3.35 12.40
C ASP A 8 -20.47 1.97 12.29
N LYS A 9 -20.41 1.33 11.12
CA LYS A 9 -21.03 0.00 10.88
C LYS A 9 -20.06 -1.18 10.95
N GLY A 10 -18.81 -0.92 11.34
CA GLY A 10 -17.73 -1.89 11.21
C GLY A 10 -17.31 -2.09 9.75
N CYS A 11 -16.03 -2.31 9.53
CA CYS A 11 -15.48 -2.50 8.19
C CYS A 11 -14.59 -3.73 8.16
N THR A 12 -14.58 -4.43 7.04
CA THR A 12 -13.61 -5.49 6.77
C THR A 12 -12.22 -4.89 6.49
N VAL A 13 -11.18 -5.72 6.60
CA VAL A 13 -9.81 -5.32 6.27
C VAL A 13 -9.71 -4.87 4.80
N GLU A 14 -10.44 -5.54 3.91
CA GLU A 14 -10.48 -5.29 2.48
C GLU A 14 -11.11 -3.93 2.15
N GLU A 15 -12.19 -3.58 2.84
CA GLU A 15 -12.86 -2.28 2.69
C GLU A 15 -11.98 -1.14 3.21
N LEU A 16 -11.36 -1.32 4.38
CA LEU A 16 -10.42 -0.34 4.95
C LEU A 16 -9.19 -0.16 4.05
N LEU A 17 -8.63 -1.26 3.54
CA LEU A 17 -7.50 -1.24 2.63
C LEU A 17 -7.84 -0.47 1.35
N ARG A 18 -8.99 -0.76 0.74
CA ARG A 18 -9.48 -0.01 -0.44
C ARG A 18 -9.68 1.46 -0.13
N GLY A 19 -10.27 1.79 1.02
CA GLY A 19 -10.43 3.19 1.43
C GLY A 19 -9.10 3.90 1.65
N CYS A 20 -8.09 3.23 2.19
CA CYS A 20 -6.74 3.77 2.33
C CYS A 20 -6.09 4.03 0.96
N ILE A 21 -6.25 3.13 0.00
CA ILE A 21 -5.75 3.34 -1.37
C ILE A 21 -6.47 4.53 -2.01
N GLU A 22 -7.80 4.57 -1.92
CA GLU A 22 -8.60 5.67 -2.45
C GLU A 22 -8.42 6.99 -1.70
N ALA A 23 -7.82 6.99 -0.51
CA ALA A 23 -7.46 8.24 0.17
C ALA A 23 -6.38 9.02 -0.60
N PHE A 24 -5.58 8.36 -1.43
CA PHE A 24 -4.60 9.02 -2.30
C PHE A 24 -5.21 9.48 -3.63
N ASP A 25 -4.72 10.60 -4.14
CA ASP A 25 -4.86 10.94 -5.55
C ASP A 25 -3.66 10.44 -6.39
N ASP A 26 -3.75 10.58 -7.71
CA ASP A 26 -2.71 10.08 -8.62
C ASP A 26 -1.35 10.80 -8.44
N SER A 27 -1.35 12.01 -7.85
CA SER A 27 -0.14 12.77 -7.54
C SER A 27 0.53 12.36 -6.23
N GLY A 28 -0.17 11.55 -5.41
CA GLY A 28 0.31 11.08 -4.11
C GLY A 28 -0.13 11.94 -2.94
N LYS A 29 -1.02 12.91 -3.15
CA LYS A 29 -1.60 13.68 -2.05
C LYS A 29 -2.62 12.80 -1.32
N VAL A 30 -2.47 12.69 0.00
CA VAL A 30 -3.41 11.97 0.86
C VAL A 30 -4.54 12.92 1.28
N ARG A 31 -5.79 12.53 1.01
CA ARG A 31 -7.01 13.29 1.35
C ARG A 31 -7.44 13.06 2.80
N ASP A 32 -7.22 11.84 3.30
CA ASP A 32 -7.50 11.46 4.68
C ASP A 32 -6.27 10.78 5.30
N PRO A 33 -5.28 11.56 5.79
CA PRO A 33 -4.08 11.01 6.41
C PRO A 33 -4.38 10.27 7.72
N GLN A 34 -5.48 10.61 8.40
CA GLN A 34 -5.82 10.02 9.70
C GLN A 34 -6.30 8.58 9.51
N LEU A 35 -7.20 8.34 8.54
CA LEU A 35 -7.61 6.98 8.16
C LEU A 35 -6.41 6.12 7.80
N VAL A 36 -5.56 6.60 6.89
CA VAL A 36 -4.40 5.85 6.40
C VAL A 36 -3.44 5.52 7.54
N ARG A 37 -3.10 6.51 8.38
CA ARG A 37 -2.18 6.29 9.50
C ARG A 37 -2.78 5.36 10.55
N MET A 38 -4.06 5.51 10.88
CA MET A 38 -4.76 4.64 11.82
C MET A 38 -4.74 3.20 11.34
N PHE A 39 -5.14 2.93 10.10
CA PHE A 39 -5.17 1.59 9.54
C PHE A 39 -3.76 0.97 9.52
N LEU A 40 -2.75 1.69 9.03
CA LEU A 40 -1.38 1.18 8.98
C LEU A 40 -0.77 0.94 10.36
N MET A 41 -1.12 1.72 11.38
CA MET A 41 -0.65 1.48 12.75
C MET A 41 -1.37 0.31 13.42
N MET A 42 -2.67 0.16 13.17
CA MET A 42 -3.52 -0.79 13.91
C MET A 42 -3.66 -2.14 13.22
N HIS A 43 -3.31 -2.26 11.94
CA HIS A 43 -3.45 -3.53 11.22
C HIS A 43 -2.83 -4.76 11.89
N PRO A 44 -1.70 -4.69 12.62
CA PRO A 44 -1.13 -5.89 13.24
C PRO A 44 -2.05 -6.56 14.26
N TRP A 45 -3.06 -5.84 14.78
CA TRP A 45 -4.07 -6.40 15.70
C TRP A 45 -5.04 -7.38 15.02
N TYR A 46 -5.21 -7.30 13.71
CA TYR A 46 -6.22 -8.07 12.98
C TYR A 46 -5.71 -8.71 11.67
N ILE A 47 -4.52 -8.34 11.19
CA ILE A 47 -3.85 -8.97 10.05
C ILE A 47 -2.32 -8.82 10.17
N PRO A 48 -1.53 -9.89 9.95
CA PRO A 48 -0.08 -9.78 9.89
C PRO A 48 0.38 -8.85 8.75
N SER A 49 1.43 -8.06 8.97
CA SER A 49 1.93 -7.09 7.98
C SER A 49 2.32 -7.74 6.66
N SER A 50 2.92 -8.93 6.69
CA SER A 50 3.25 -9.70 5.48
C SER A 50 2.00 -10.06 4.67
N GLN A 51 0.92 -10.46 5.33
CA GLN A 51 -0.36 -10.74 4.66
C GLN A 51 -1.02 -9.47 4.11
N LEU A 52 -0.89 -8.34 4.80
CA LEU A 52 -1.37 -7.04 4.28
C LEU A 52 -0.59 -6.63 3.02
N ALA A 53 0.73 -6.79 3.04
CA ALA A 53 1.58 -6.53 1.87
C ALA A 53 1.23 -7.47 0.69
N ALA A 54 0.99 -8.74 0.95
CA ALA A 54 0.54 -9.70 -0.07
C ALA A 54 -0.83 -9.29 -0.67
N LYS A 55 -1.76 -8.77 0.14
CA LYS A 55 -3.04 -8.23 -0.36
C LYS A 55 -2.83 -6.98 -1.24
N LEU A 56 -1.92 -6.08 -0.86
CA LEU A 56 -1.55 -4.92 -1.68
C LEU A 56 -0.93 -5.33 -3.01
N LEU A 57 -0.02 -6.31 -3.00
CA LEU A 57 0.57 -6.90 -4.19
C LEU A 57 -0.50 -7.49 -5.12
N HIS A 58 -1.46 -8.23 -4.55
CA HIS A 58 -2.57 -8.78 -5.32
C HIS A 58 -3.44 -7.68 -5.94
N ILE A 59 -3.78 -6.62 -5.19
CA ILE A 59 -4.54 -5.47 -5.72
C ILE A 59 -3.79 -4.82 -6.88
N TYR A 60 -2.48 -4.60 -6.74
CA TYR A 60 -1.65 -4.07 -7.82
C TYR A 60 -1.71 -4.96 -9.07
N GLN A 61 -1.50 -6.26 -8.93
CA GLN A 61 -1.56 -7.23 -10.04
C GLN A 61 -2.94 -7.26 -10.72
N GLN A 62 -4.03 -7.22 -9.97
CA GLN A 62 -5.39 -7.19 -10.53
C GLN A 62 -5.65 -5.87 -11.25
N SER A 63 -5.29 -4.74 -10.65
CA SER A 63 -5.44 -3.42 -11.26
C SER A 63 -4.68 -3.28 -12.58
N ARG A 64 -3.64 -4.10 -12.79
CA ARG A 64 -2.94 -4.22 -14.07
C ARG A 64 -3.72 -5.00 -15.10
N LYS A 65 -4.29 -6.15 -14.74
CA LYS A 65 -5.16 -6.93 -15.64
C LYS A 65 -6.35 -6.09 -16.10
N ASP A 66 -6.85 -5.23 -15.22
CA ASP A 66 -7.96 -4.32 -15.49
C ASP A 66 -7.53 -2.99 -16.16
N ASN A 67 -6.24 -2.80 -16.45
CA ASN A 67 -5.66 -1.57 -17.01
C ASN A 67 -5.96 -0.29 -16.20
N SER A 68 -6.21 -0.41 -14.90
CA SER A 68 -6.50 0.71 -14.00
C SER A 68 -5.22 1.40 -13.50
N SER A 69 -4.72 2.35 -14.28
CA SER A 69 -3.48 3.09 -13.95
C SER A 69 -3.59 3.91 -12.64
N SER A 70 -4.78 4.45 -12.35
CA SER A 70 -5.04 5.21 -11.11
C SER A 70 -4.94 4.31 -9.88
N LEU A 71 -5.51 3.10 -9.93
CA LEU A 71 -5.43 2.18 -8.81
C LEU A 71 -4.00 1.67 -8.59
N GLN A 72 -3.24 1.43 -9.67
CA GLN A 72 -1.83 1.08 -9.60
C GLN A 72 -1.01 2.16 -8.87
N VAL A 73 -1.10 3.42 -9.32
CA VAL A 73 -0.28 4.50 -8.75
C VAL A 73 -0.65 4.80 -7.30
N LYS A 74 -1.94 4.78 -6.95
CA LYS A 74 -2.39 4.96 -5.56
C LYS A 74 -1.94 3.82 -4.64
N THR A 75 -1.90 2.59 -5.15
CA THR A 75 -1.35 1.45 -4.40
C THR A 75 0.13 1.68 -4.12
N CYS A 76 0.92 2.15 -5.10
CA CYS A 76 2.32 2.52 -4.89
C CYS A 76 2.47 3.66 -3.87
N HIS A 77 1.63 4.69 -3.92
CA HIS A 77 1.65 5.79 -2.94
C HIS A 77 1.36 5.33 -1.52
N LEU A 78 0.40 4.41 -1.34
CA LEU A 78 0.11 3.83 -0.03
C LEU A 78 1.31 3.04 0.51
N VAL A 79 1.96 2.21 -0.32
CA VAL A 79 3.16 1.46 0.07
C VAL A 79 4.30 2.41 0.44
N ARG A 80 4.56 3.43 -0.39
CA ARG A 80 5.56 4.46 -0.11
C ARG A 80 5.30 5.17 1.22
N TYR A 81 4.05 5.54 1.47
CA TYR A 81 3.64 6.18 2.72
C TYR A 81 3.87 5.24 3.91
N TRP A 82 3.54 3.95 3.77
CA TRP A 82 3.73 2.96 4.82
C TRP A 82 5.21 2.81 5.21
N ILE A 83 6.09 2.63 4.22
CA ILE A 83 7.54 2.54 4.43
C ILE A 83 8.07 3.81 5.12
N SER A 84 7.65 4.99 4.63
CA SER A 84 8.13 6.27 5.16
C SER A 84 7.63 6.55 6.59
N ALA A 85 6.41 6.12 6.92
CA ALA A 85 5.78 6.38 8.20
C ALA A 85 6.18 5.38 9.30
N PHE A 86 6.54 4.14 8.91
CA PHE A 86 6.83 3.03 9.82
C PHE A 86 8.06 2.21 9.37
N PRO A 87 9.24 2.82 9.18
CA PRO A 87 10.41 2.13 8.61
C PRO A 87 10.86 0.94 9.45
N ALA A 88 10.83 1.05 10.77
CA ALA A 88 11.25 -0.02 11.69
C ALA A 88 10.47 -1.33 11.51
N GLU A 89 9.21 -1.29 11.06
CA GLU A 89 8.43 -2.50 10.80
C GLU A 89 9.01 -3.32 9.65
N PHE A 90 9.59 -2.65 8.65
CA PHE A 90 10.22 -3.30 7.49
C PHE A 90 11.61 -3.82 7.83
N ASP A 91 12.33 -3.17 8.74
CA ASP A 91 13.64 -3.62 9.23
C ASP A 91 13.50 -4.88 10.10
N LEU A 92 12.46 -4.94 10.93
CA LEU A 92 12.26 -6.04 11.89
C LEU A 92 11.55 -7.26 11.29
N ASN A 93 10.78 -7.10 10.21
CA ASN A 93 10.00 -8.16 9.61
C ASN A 93 10.52 -8.53 8.22
N HIS A 94 11.36 -9.56 8.16
CA HIS A 94 11.93 -10.04 6.90
C HIS A 94 10.88 -10.48 5.87
N GLU A 95 9.77 -11.10 6.31
CA GLU A 95 8.71 -11.54 5.39
C GLU A 95 8.01 -10.34 4.75
N LEU A 96 7.75 -9.28 5.53
CA LEU A 96 7.22 -8.01 5.02
C LEU A 96 8.20 -7.37 4.02
N ALA A 97 9.49 -7.31 4.35
CA ALA A 97 10.51 -6.76 3.47
C ALA A 97 10.57 -7.51 2.12
N GLU A 98 10.51 -8.84 2.14
CA GLU A 98 10.49 -9.66 0.92
C GLU A 98 9.24 -9.38 0.05
N GLN A 99 8.06 -9.21 0.65
CA GLN A 99 6.85 -8.84 -0.10
C GLN A 99 6.98 -7.48 -0.80
N ILE A 100 7.61 -6.49 -0.15
CA ILE A 100 7.87 -5.18 -0.78
C ILE A 100 8.91 -5.27 -1.88
N LYS A 101 9.96 -6.09 -1.71
CA LYS A 101 10.95 -6.35 -2.77
C LYS A 101 10.31 -7.01 -3.98
N GLU A 102 9.42 -7.97 -3.79
CA GLU A 102 8.66 -8.60 -4.88
C GLU A 102 7.82 -7.56 -5.63
N LEU A 103 7.11 -6.68 -4.91
CA LEU A 103 6.37 -5.59 -5.52
C LEU A 103 7.28 -4.68 -6.36
N LYS A 104 8.45 -4.26 -5.84
CA LYS A 104 9.40 -3.44 -6.59
C LYS A 104 9.96 -4.17 -7.82
N ALA A 105 10.31 -5.45 -7.70
CA ALA A 105 10.80 -6.24 -8.81
C ALA A 105 9.78 -6.32 -9.96
N LEU A 106 8.48 -6.43 -9.65
CA LEU A 106 7.43 -6.35 -10.66
C LEU A 106 7.40 -4.97 -11.34
N LEU A 107 7.51 -3.89 -10.57
CA LEU A 107 7.55 -2.52 -11.12
C LEU A 107 8.74 -2.31 -12.07
N ASP A 108 9.89 -2.88 -11.73
CA ASP A 108 11.14 -2.79 -12.51
C ASP A 108 11.10 -3.59 -13.81
N GLN A 109 10.62 -4.84 -13.77
CA GLN A 109 10.49 -5.70 -14.95
C GLN A 109 9.57 -5.11 -16.01
N GLU A 110 8.63 -4.28 -15.60
CA GLU A 110 7.59 -3.73 -16.47
C GLU A 110 8.00 -2.41 -17.13
N GLY A 111 9.21 -1.91 -16.85
CA GLY A 111 9.70 -0.64 -17.39
C GLY A 111 8.92 0.57 -16.90
N ASN A 112 8.02 0.40 -15.91
CA ASN A 112 7.25 1.48 -15.31
C ASN A 112 8.10 2.22 -14.26
N ARG A 113 9.17 2.85 -14.75
CA ARG A 113 10.17 3.56 -13.93
C ARG A 113 9.54 4.60 -13.02
N ARG A 114 8.41 5.20 -13.44
CA ARG A 114 7.65 6.15 -12.61
C ARG A 114 7.10 5.47 -11.36
N HIS A 115 6.45 4.33 -11.48
CA HIS A 115 5.92 3.60 -10.32
C HIS A 115 7.04 2.97 -9.49
N SER A 116 8.07 2.38 -10.12
CA SER A 116 9.23 1.82 -9.39
C SER A 116 9.93 2.88 -8.52
N SER A 117 10.12 4.10 -9.06
CA SER A 117 10.74 5.20 -8.31
C SER A 117 9.94 5.67 -7.08
N LEU A 118 8.66 5.28 -6.96
CA LEU A 118 7.86 5.58 -5.77
C LEU A 118 8.18 4.66 -4.61
N ILE A 119 8.62 3.42 -4.89
CA ILE A 119 8.96 2.44 -3.85
C ILE A 119 10.47 2.44 -3.70
N ASP A 120 10.95 3.34 -2.84
CA ASP A 120 12.33 3.31 -2.42
C ASP A 120 12.51 2.27 -1.31
N ILE A 121 13.42 1.32 -1.56
CA ILE A 121 13.74 0.24 -0.61
C ILE A 121 15.08 0.55 0.07
N GLU A 122 15.78 1.63 -0.33
CA GLU A 122 17.01 2.06 0.38
C GLU A 122 16.75 2.40 1.85
N SER A 123 15.50 2.69 2.23
CA SER A 123 15.07 2.88 3.62
C SER A 123 14.59 1.61 4.33
N VAL A 124 14.49 0.47 3.64
CA VAL A 124 14.24 -0.84 4.25
C VAL A 124 15.61 -1.42 4.54
N GLY A 125 16.05 -1.26 5.79
CA GLY A 125 17.37 -1.63 6.24
C GLY A 125 17.64 -3.12 6.02
N LEU A 126 18.55 -3.38 5.08
CA LEU A 126 19.49 -4.49 5.16
C LEU A 126 20.90 -3.93 5.33
#